data_AF-A0AA87IMZ4-F1
#
_entry.id   AF-A0AA87IMZ4-F1
#
_cell.length_a   1.000
_cell.length_b   1.000
_cell.length_c   1.000
_cell.angle_alpha   90.00
_cell.angle_beta   90.00
_cell.angle_gamma   90.00
#
_symmetry.space_group_name_H-M   'P 1'
#
loop_
_entity.id
_entity.type
_entity.pdbx_description
1 polymer ?
#
loop_
_entity_poly.entity_id
_entity_poly.type
_entity_poly.pdbx_seq_one_letter_code
_entity_poly.pdbx_strand_id
1 'polypeptide(L)'
;MKKKKYAQWNITIASTGGLIGVIIGTFIFSGIDWSAILGGITGLFIIFLGNLFYVRSKKDKTPEVDERTLNNMRKYYAIIANLFLGALFLMLAAITYMGYDQISISYLWIFVIAYMLISGIGALIVSRR
;
A
#
# COMPACT_ATOMS: atom_id res chain seq x y z
N MET A 1 -1.32 10.48 30.46
CA MET A 1 -2.04 10.22 29.18
C MET A 1 -1.14 9.82 27.99
N LYS A 2 0.10 10.35 27.81
CA LYS A 2 0.94 10.03 26.64
C LYS A 2 1.40 8.55 26.54
N LYS A 3 1.63 7.85 27.66
CA LYS A 3 2.07 6.43 27.68
C LYS A 3 1.08 5.45 27.02
N LYS A 4 -0.24 5.74 27.06
CA LYS A 4 -1.28 4.89 26.43
C LYS A 4 -1.23 4.91 24.90
N LYS A 5 -0.77 6.00 24.27
CA LYS A 5 -0.71 6.13 22.80
C LYS A 5 0.43 5.29 22.19
N TYR A 6 1.61 5.29 22.81
CA TYR A 6 2.76 4.50 22.31
C TYR A 6 2.57 2.99 22.52
N ALA A 7 1.85 2.59 23.59
CA ALA A 7 1.54 1.18 23.85
C ALA A 7 0.73 0.52 22.71
N GLN A 8 -0.09 1.28 21.98
CA GLN A 8 -0.85 0.73 20.85
C GLN A 8 0.04 0.45 19.64
N TRP A 9 1.18 1.14 19.51
CA TRP A 9 2.14 0.93 18.43
C TRP A 9 3.19 -0.14 18.72
N ASN A 10 3.09 -0.82 19.87
CA ASN A 10 4.12 -1.72 20.37
C ASN A 10 4.43 -2.88 19.41
N ILE A 11 3.40 -3.43 18.73
CA ILE A 11 3.58 -4.52 17.77
C ILE A 11 4.41 -4.05 16.58
N THR A 12 4.10 -2.89 16.00
CA THR A 12 4.86 -2.31 14.88
C THR A 12 6.29 -1.98 15.28
N ILE A 13 6.50 -1.44 16.48
CA ILE A 13 7.83 -1.13 17.00
C ILE A 13 8.64 -2.42 17.17
N ALA A 14 8.05 -3.47 17.75
CA ALA A 14 8.67 -4.78 17.87
C ALA A 14 9.03 -5.39 16.50
N SER A 15 8.12 -5.32 15.52
CA SER A 15 8.37 -5.78 14.15
C SER A 15 9.48 -5.00 13.45
N THR A 16 9.63 -3.70 13.75
CA THR A 16 10.75 -2.89 13.24
C THR A 16 12.09 -3.38 13.80
N GLY A 17 12.12 -3.73 15.10
CA GLY A 17 13.28 -4.40 15.70
C GLY A 17 13.58 -5.75 15.05
N GLY A 18 12.54 -6.53 14.72
CA GLY A 18 12.67 -7.79 13.98
C GLY A 18 13.28 -7.61 12.58
N LEU A 19 12.85 -6.59 11.84
CA LEU A 19 13.44 -6.24 10.54
C LEU A 19 14.92 -5.90 10.66
N ILE A 20 15.29 -5.08 11.64
CA ILE A 20 16.69 -4.73 11.90
C ILE A 20 17.50 -5.99 12.22
N GLY A 21 16.94 -6.91 13.01
CA GLY A 21 17.54 -8.21 13.27
C GLY A 21 17.78 -9.06 12.02
N VAL A 22 16.82 -9.08 11.08
CA VAL A 22 16.98 -9.77 9.78
C VAL A 22 18.07 -9.11 8.94
N ILE A 23 18.13 -7.79 8.88
CA ILE A 23 19.16 -7.06 8.11
C ILE A 23 20.55 -7.34 8.69
N ILE A 24 20.70 -7.27 10.02
CA ILE A 24 21.98 -7.55 10.68
C ILE A 24 22.36 -9.02 10.53
N GLY A 25 21.41 -9.94 10.72
CA GLY A 25 21.64 -11.38 10.62
C GLY A 25 22.07 -11.81 9.22
N THR A 26 21.38 -11.32 8.18
CA THR A 26 21.77 -11.59 6.79
C THR A 26 23.17 -11.06 6.50
N PHE A 27 23.47 -9.82 6.90
CA PHE A 27 24.78 -9.20 6.69
C PHE A 27 25.94 -9.98 7.34
N ILE A 28 25.72 -10.58 8.52
CA ILE A 28 26.76 -11.31 9.26
C ILE A 28 26.93 -12.76 8.78
N PHE A 29 25.83 -13.48 8.48
CA PHE A 29 25.88 -14.94 8.30
C PHE A 29 25.84 -15.41 6.84
N SER A 30 25.15 -14.70 5.95
CA SER A 30 24.90 -15.18 4.58
C SER A 30 25.23 -14.16 3.49
N GLY A 31 25.64 -12.94 3.86
CA GLY A 31 25.74 -11.81 2.94
C GLY A 31 24.37 -11.15 2.69
N ILE A 32 24.31 -10.20 1.75
CA ILE A 32 23.06 -9.47 1.44
C ILE A 32 22.07 -10.42 0.75
N ASP A 33 21.22 -11.06 1.56
CA ASP A 33 20.08 -11.84 1.08
C ASP A 33 18.87 -10.93 0.84
N TRP A 34 18.69 -10.55 -0.42
CA TRP A 34 17.56 -9.73 -0.84
C TRP A 34 16.21 -10.40 -0.60
N SER A 35 16.12 -11.74 -0.63
CA SER A 35 14.87 -12.45 -0.39
C SER A 35 14.43 -12.28 1.06
N ALA A 36 15.34 -12.49 2.01
CA ALA A 36 15.08 -12.30 3.43
C ALA A 36 14.72 -10.84 3.77
N ILE A 37 15.42 -9.87 3.19
CA ILE A 37 15.14 -8.44 3.39
C ILE A 37 13.76 -8.06 2.85
N LEU A 38 13.44 -8.46 1.61
CA LEU A 38 12.15 -8.18 0.99
C LEU A 38 11.00 -8.86 1.73
N GLY A 39 11.19 -10.11 2.17
CA GLY A 39 10.24 -10.82 3.01
C GLY A 39 9.99 -10.10 4.35
N GLY A 40 11.07 -9.64 5.01
CA GLY A 40 10.99 -8.86 6.24
C GLY A 40 10.24 -7.54 6.05
N ILE A 41 10.54 -6.78 4.99
CA ILE A 41 9.85 -5.52 4.66
C ILE A 41 8.36 -5.77 4.43
N THR A 42 8.03 -6.83 3.69
CA THR A 42 6.64 -7.21 3.40
C THR A 42 5.89 -7.55 4.68
N GLY A 43 6.48 -8.37 5.56
CA GLY A 43 5.90 -8.70 6.86
C GLY A 43 5.67 -7.48 7.75
N LEU A 44 6.66 -6.58 7.81
CA LEU A 44 6.54 -5.32 8.55
C LEU A 44 5.41 -4.45 8.00
N PHE A 45 5.28 -4.36 6.68
CA PHE A 45 4.23 -3.59 6.04
C PHE A 45 2.83 -4.11 6.39
N ILE A 46 2.62 -5.43 6.37
CA ILE A 46 1.36 -6.07 6.77
C ILE A 46 1.03 -5.75 8.23
N ILE A 47 2.00 -5.93 9.14
CA ILE A 47 1.80 -5.67 10.56
C ILE A 47 1.54 -4.18 10.82
N PHE A 48 2.25 -3.30 10.12
CA PHE A 48 2.03 -1.86 10.19
C PHE A 48 0.61 -1.49 9.76
N LEU A 49 0.12 -2.01 8.64
CA LEU A 49 -1.24 -1.76 8.17
C LEU A 49 -2.27 -2.27 9.18
N GLY A 50 -2.13 -3.51 9.63
CA GLY A 50 -3.04 -4.10 10.62
C GLY A 50 -3.10 -3.27 11.91
N ASN A 51 -1.94 -2.83 12.42
CA ASN A 51 -1.89 -2.00 13.61
C ASN A 51 -2.43 -0.58 13.35
N LEU A 52 -2.19 -0.01 12.18
CA LEU A 52 -2.75 1.28 11.77
C LEU A 52 -4.29 1.23 11.78
N PHE A 53 -4.89 0.16 11.26
CA PHE A 53 -6.34 -0.04 11.31
C PHE A 53 -6.83 -0.22 12.75
N TYR A 54 -6.13 -1.03 13.56
CA TYR A 54 -6.48 -1.22 14.98
C TYR A 54 -6.46 0.10 15.78
N VAL A 55 -5.45 0.94 15.56
CA VAL A 55 -5.31 2.23 16.25
C VAL A 55 -6.36 3.25 15.77
N ARG A 56 -6.74 3.20 14.50
CA ARG A 56 -7.69 4.15 13.89
C ARG A 56 -9.15 3.72 13.97
N SER A 57 -9.44 2.44 14.24
CA SER A 57 -10.80 1.96 14.42
C SER A 57 -11.46 2.63 15.62
N LYS A 58 -12.72 3.03 15.45
CA LYS A 58 -13.47 3.69 16.51
C LYS A 58 -13.78 2.67 17.61
N LYS A 59 -13.74 3.14 18.86
CA LYS A 59 -14.19 2.35 20.02
C LYS A 59 -15.65 2.59 20.36
N ASP A 60 -16.29 3.54 19.69
CA ASP A 60 -17.70 3.86 19.87
C ASP A 60 -18.58 3.06 18.91
N LYS A 61 -19.88 2.98 19.20
CA LYS A 61 -20.86 2.24 18.39
C LYS A 61 -21.45 3.09 17.25
N THR A 62 -20.80 4.18 16.86
CA THR A 62 -21.31 5.00 15.75
C THR A 62 -21.03 4.29 14.41
N PRO A 63 -21.94 4.39 13.43
CA PRO A 63 -21.67 3.85 12.10
C PRO A 63 -20.35 4.42 11.57
N GLU A 64 -19.45 3.54 11.13
CA GLU A 64 -18.15 3.95 10.60
C GLU A 64 -18.27 4.59 9.21
N VAL A 65 -19.35 4.29 8.48
CA VAL A 65 -19.58 4.73 7.10
C VAL A 65 -20.95 5.39 6.99
N ASP A 66 -20.95 6.65 6.56
CA ASP A 66 -22.13 7.42 6.17
C ASP A 66 -22.47 7.13 4.69
N GLU A 67 -23.73 7.25 4.30
CA GLU A 67 -24.19 7.13 2.91
C GLU A 67 -23.43 8.10 1.98
N ARG A 68 -23.11 9.29 2.49
CA ARG A 68 -22.27 10.29 1.80
C ARG A 68 -20.87 9.75 1.50
N THR A 69 -20.24 9.13 2.48
CA THR A 69 -18.91 8.50 2.33
C THR A 69 -18.98 7.37 1.31
N LEU A 70 -20.02 6.53 1.35
CA LEU A 70 -20.21 5.44 0.39
C LEU A 70 -20.33 5.97 -1.05
N ASN A 71 -21.13 7.02 -1.26
CA ASN A 71 -21.32 7.60 -2.58
C ASN A 71 -20.04 8.28 -3.11
N ASN A 72 -19.31 8.99 -2.24
CA ASN A 72 -18.03 9.60 -2.60
C ASN A 72 -16.99 8.54 -2.99
N MET A 73 -16.91 7.45 -2.23
CA MET A 73 -16.01 6.33 -2.52
C MET A 73 -16.37 5.63 -3.84
N ARG A 74 -17.67 5.40 -4.09
CA ARG A 74 -18.14 4.82 -5.36
C ARG A 74 -17.76 5.67 -6.56
N LYS A 75 -18.00 6.99 -6.48
CA LYS A 75 -17.61 7.94 -7.55
C LYS A 75 -16.10 7.95 -7.75
N TYR A 76 -15.33 8.00 -6.67
CA TYR A 76 -13.88 7.99 -6.73
C TYR A 76 -13.34 6.73 -7.43
N TYR A 77 -13.79 5.54 -7.03
CA TYR A 77 -13.34 4.29 -7.65
C TYR A 77 -13.76 4.19 -9.12
N ALA A 78 -14.95 4.66 -9.48
CA ALA A 78 -15.37 4.71 -10.87
C ALA A 78 -14.46 5.62 -11.70
N ILE A 79 -14.12 6.81 -11.21
CA ILE A 79 -13.27 7.76 -11.92
C ILE A 79 -11.84 7.23 -12.04
N ILE A 80 -11.23 6.80 -10.93
CA ILE A 80 -9.83 6.38 -10.93
C ILE A 80 -9.60 5.12 -11.79
N ALA A 81 -10.55 4.18 -11.82
CA ALA A 81 -10.45 2.99 -12.65
C ALA A 81 -10.52 3.32 -14.16
N ASN A 82 -11.41 4.24 -14.55
CA ASN A 82 -11.49 4.69 -15.94
C ASN A 82 -10.26 5.50 -16.35
N LEU A 83 -9.76 6.39 -15.48
CA LEU A 83 -8.51 7.12 -15.72
C LEU A 83 -7.32 6.17 -15.85
N PHE A 84 -7.26 5.13 -15.02
CA PHE A 84 -6.22 4.11 -15.08
C PHE A 84 -6.25 3.34 -16.41
N LEU A 85 -7.42 2.82 -16.81
CA LEU A 85 -7.56 2.11 -18.08
C LEU A 85 -7.29 3.03 -19.28
N GLY A 86 -7.78 4.27 -19.24
CA GLY A 86 -7.51 5.26 -20.28
C GLY A 86 -6.01 5.55 -20.40
N ALA A 87 -5.32 5.78 -19.29
CA ALA A 87 -3.88 5.99 -19.28
C ALA A 87 -3.10 4.75 -19.77
N LEU A 88 -3.54 3.53 -19.40
CA LEU A 88 -2.94 2.29 -19.88
C LEU A 88 -3.03 2.20 -21.40
N PHE A 89 -4.23 2.37 -21.97
CA PHE A 89 -4.43 2.26 -23.41
C PHE A 89 -3.69 3.36 -24.18
N LEU A 90 -3.67 4.59 -23.67
CA LEU A 90 -2.90 5.68 -24.29
C LEU A 90 -1.39 5.37 -24.29
N MET A 91 -0.87 4.84 -23.19
CA MET A 91 0.55 4.48 -23.09
C MET A 91 0.90 3.31 -24.02
N LEU A 92 0.07 2.27 -24.07
CA LEU A 92 0.25 1.15 -24.99
C LEU A 92 0.19 1.61 -26.45
N ALA A 93 -0.78 2.46 -26.81
CA ALA A 93 -0.88 3.03 -28.15
C ALA A 93 0.36 3.85 -28.54
N ALA A 94 0.90 4.66 -27.62
CA ALA A 94 2.12 5.43 -27.84
C ALA A 94 3.33 4.51 -28.07
N ILE A 95 3.48 3.45 -27.27
CA ILE A 95 4.55 2.45 -27.39
C ILE A 95 4.45 1.71 -28.73
N THR A 96 3.24 1.29 -29.13
CA THR A 96 3.00 0.66 -30.43
C THR A 96 3.33 1.60 -31.59
N TYR A 97 2.95 2.88 -31.51
CA TYR A 97 3.28 3.88 -32.52
C TYR A 97 4.80 4.09 -32.67
N MET A 98 5.56 3.95 -31.58
CA MET A 98 7.02 4.01 -31.59
C MET A 98 7.69 2.76 -32.18
N GLY A 99 6.92 1.74 -32.58
CA GLY A 99 7.43 0.51 -33.20
C GLY A 99 7.97 -0.52 -32.20
N TYR A 100 7.60 -0.41 -30.91
CA TYR A 100 7.92 -1.44 -29.93
C TYR A 100 6.88 -2.57 -29.98
N ASP A 101 7.28 -3.72 -30.53
CA ASP A 101 6.40 -4.90 -30.64
C ASP A 101 6.30 -5.71 -29.33
N GLN A 102 7.26 -5.52 -28.42
CA GLN A 102 7.33 -6.25 -27.15
C GLN A 102 7.74 -5.32 -26.02
N ILE A 103 7.10 -5.49 -24.87
CA ILE A 103 7.46 -4.81 -23.62
C ILE A 103 7.69 -5.86 -22.52
N SER A 104 8.64 -5.56 -21.63
CA SER A 104 8.81 -6.38 -20.44
C SER A 104 7.57 -6.32 -19.56
N ILE A 105 7.14 -7.48 -19.07
CA ILE A 105 6.01 -7.63 -18.14
C ILE A 105 6.25 -6.82 -16.84
N SER A 106 7.52 -6.57 -16.47
CA SER A 106 7.87 -5.74 -15.31
C SER A 106 7.27 -4.34 -15.37
N TYR A 107 7.15 -3.72 -16.55
CA TYR A 107 6.54 -2.40 -16.70
C TYR A 107 5.03 -2.42 -16.40
N LEU A 108 4.34 -3.48 -16.80
CA LEU A 108 2.92 -3.68 -16.48
C LEU A 108 2.72 -3.86 -14.97
N TRP A 109 3.60 -4.63 -14.31
CA TRP A 109 3.56 -4.77 -12.86
C TRP A 109 3.72 -3.44 -12.14
N ILE A 110 4.71 -2.62 -12.53
CA ILE A 110 4.92 -1.30 -11.95
C ILE A 110 3.67 -0.43 -12.12
N PHE A 111 3.06 -0.46 -13.30
CA PHE A 111 1.85 0.32 -13.60
C PHE A 111 0.66 -0.11 -12.72
N VAL A 112 0.42 -1.42 -12.56
CA VAL A 112 -0.64 -1.96 -11.69
C VAL A 112 -0.37 -1.64 -10.22
N ILE A 113 0.87 -1.77 -9.75
CA ILE A 113 1.25 -1.42 -8.37
C ILE A 113 1.02 0.08 -8.12
N ALA A 114 1.41 0.95 -9.05
CA ALA A 114 1.17 2.38 -8.96
C ALA A 114 -0.33 2.69 -8.82
N TYR A 115 -1.17 2.02 -9.60
CA TYR A 115 -2.63 2.15 -9.47
C TYR A 115 -3.15 1.67 -8.12
N MET A 116 -2.69 0.54 -7.60
CA MET A 116 -3.10 0.05 -6.29
C MET A 116 -2.74 1.05 -5.18
N LEU A 117 -1.54 1.65 -5.25
CA LEU A 117 -1.11 2.66 -4.30
C LEU A 117 -1.91 3.96 -4.41
N ILE A 118 -2.07 4.50 -5.62
CA ILE A 118 -2.83 5.74 -5.85
C ILE A 118 -4.30 5.55 -5.47
N SER A 119 -4.92 4.45 -5.91
CA SER A 119 -6.32 4.14 -5.59
C SER A 119 -6.51 3.97 -4.08
N GLY A 120 -5.63 3.23 -3.40
CA GLY A 120 -5.69 3.01 -1.96
C GLY A 120 -5.48 4.29 -1.15
N ILE A 121 -4.46 5.08 -1.46
CA ILE A 121 -4.19 6.35 -0.77
C ILE A 121 -5.32 7.36 -1.01
N GLY A 122 -5.76 7.53 -2.26
CA GLY A 122 -6.84 8.45 -2.57
C GLY A 122 -8.17 8.01 -1.96
N ALA A 123 -8.43 6.71 -1.84
CA ALA A 123 -9.59 6.18 -1.10
C ALA A 123 -9.55 6.60 0.38
N LEU A 124 -8.40 6.51 1.05
CA LEU A 124 -8.24 6.97 2.44
C LEU A 124 -8.44 8.49 2.61
N ILE A 125 -8.19 9.28 1.56
CA ILE A 125 -8.41 10.73 1.56
C ILE A 125 -9.89 11.04 1.34
N VAL A 126 -10.52 10.39 0.35
CA VAL A 126 -11.94 10.58 0.01
C VAL A 126 -12.85 10.08 1.12
N SER A 127 -12.50 8.97 1.79
CA SER A 127 -13.30 8.43 2.90
C SER A 127 -13.40 9.36 4.11
N ARG A 128 -12.56 10.40 4.18
CA ARG A 128 -12.55 11.40 5.24
C ARG A 128 -13.31 12.69 4.89
N ARG A 129 -13.80 12.81 3.65
CA ARG A 129 -14.55 13.99 3.16
C ARG A 129 -16.03 13.70 3.07
#